data_AF-A0A7Z9K6U5-F1
#
_entry.id   AF-A0A7Z9K6U5-F1
#
_cell.length_a   1.000
_cell.length_b   1.000
_cell.length_c   1.000
_cell.angle_alpha   90.00
_cell.angle_beta   90.00
_cell.angle_gamma   90.00
#
_symmetry.space_group_name_H-M   'P 1'
#
loop_
_entity.id
_entity.type
_entity.pdbx_description
1 polymer ?
#
loop_
_entity_poly.entity_id
_entity_poly.type
_entity_poly.pdbx_seq_one_letter_code
_entity_poly.pdbx_strand_id
1 'polypeptide(L)' 'ALVERGVSLQDLVNGLNALGIGPRDLITILQAIKYAGALQADIVVM' A
#
# COMPACT_ATOMS: atom_id res chain seq x y z
N ALA A 1 2.10 -27.69 -3.63
CA ALA A 1 3.08 -26.78 -4.25
C ALA A 1 2.88 -25.38 -3.66
N LEU A 2 4.00 -24.72 -3.36
CA LEU A 2 4.29 -23.31 -3.01
C LEU A 2 3.13 -22.41 -2.56
N VAL A 3 3.22 -21.94 -1.31
CA VAL A 3 2.40 -20.86 -0.74
C VAL A 3 2.85 -19.53 -1.34
N GLU A 4 2.00 -18.88 -2.14
CA GLU A 4 2.13 -17.44 -2.38
C GLU A 4 1.74 -16.72 -1.09
N ARG A 5 2.74 -16.35 -0.29
CA ARG A 5 2.51 -15.43 0.83
C ARG A 5 2.18 -14.08 0.22
N GLY A 6 0.91 -13.67 0.33
CA GLY A 6 0.53 -12.29 0.05
C GLY A 6 1.43 -11.33 0.83
N VAL A 7 1.80 -10.22 0.21
CA VAL A 7 2.55 -9.15 0.89
C VAL A 7 1.62 -8.44 1.85
N SER A 8 2.10 -8.13 3.07
CA SER A 8 1.31 -7.29 3.97
C SER A 8 1.31 -5.84 3.48
N LEU A 9 0.25 -5.11 3.81
CA LEU A 9 0.22 -3.66 3.56
C LEU A 9 1.39 -2.94 4.23
N GLN A 10 1.83 -3.42 5.39
CA GLN A 10 2.98 -2.86 6.09
C GLN A 10 4.28 -3.05 5.32
N ASP A 11 4.51 -4.22 4.72
CA ASP A 11 5.69 -4.48 3.89
C ASP A 11 5.71 -3.57 2.66
N LEU A 12 4.56 -3.36 2.03
CA LEU A 12 4.41 -2.43 0.91
C LEU A 12 4.76 -1.00 1.32
N VAL A 13 4.16 -0.50 2.39
CA VAL A 13 4.40 0.87 2.89
C VAL A 13 5.87 1.06 3.29
N ASN A 14 6.47 0.07 3.95
CA ASN A 14 7.89 0.12 4.33
C ASN A 14 8.80 0.17 3.10
N GLY A 15 8.52 -0.63 2.07
CA GLY A 15 9.26 -0.61 0.81
C GLY A 15 9.17 0.74 0.11
N LEU A 16 7.97 1.32 0.02
CA LEU A 16 7.78 2.65 -0.60
C LEU A 16 8.46 3.76 0.20
N ASN A 17 8.39 3.72 1.54
CA ASN A 17 9.10 4.66 2.41
C ASN A 17 10.62 4.56 2.24
N ALA A 18 11.16 3.33 2.13
CA ALA A 18 12.60 3.12 1.90
C ALA A 18 13.07 3.64 0.54
N LEU A 19 12.19 3.68 -0.46
CA LEU A 19 12.43 4.31 -1.77
C LEU A 19 12.32 5.85 -1.73
N GLY A 20 12.00 6.44 -0.58
CA GLY A 20 11.87 7.89 -0.41
C GLY A 20 10.57 8.46 -1.00
N ILE A 21 9.55 7.64 -1.19
CA ILE A 21 8.24 8.09 -1.67
C ILE A 21 7.60 9.02 -0.63
N GLY A 22 7.14 10.18 -1.06
CA GLY A 22 6.54 11.17 -0.18
C GLY A 22 5.17 10.72 0.34
N PRO A 23 4.71 11.23 1.52
CA PRO A 23 3.42 10.86 2.08
C PRO A 23 2.23 11.10 1.14
N ARG A 24 2.27 12.18 0.36
CA ARG A 24 1.21 12.49 -0.64
C ARG A 24 1.12 11.44 -1.73
N ASP A 25 2.27 11.05 -2.29
CA ASP A 25 2.32 10.02 -3.34
C ASP A 25 1.94 8.65 -2.79
N LEU A 26 2.34 8.35 -1.56
CA LEU A 26 1.95 7.13 -0.86
C LEU A 26 0.43 7.05 -0.69
N ILE A 27 -0.24 8.15 -0.30
CA ILE A 27 -1.70 8.22 -0.25
C ILE A 27 -2.32 7.97 -1.62
N THR A 28 -1.79 8.59 -2.68
CA THR A 28 -2.28 8.38 -4.06
C THR A 28 -2.14 6.92 -4.50
N ILE A 29 -1.03 6.26 -4.18
CA ILE A 29 -0.80 4.84 -4.48
C ILE A 29 -1.83 3.98 -3.73
N LEU A 30 -2.00 4.20 -2.42
CA LEU A 30 -2.97 3.45 -1.62
C LEU A 30 -4.40 3.64 -2.11
N GLN A 31 -4.77 4.86 -2.50
CA GLN A 31 -6.07 5.15 -3.12
C GLN A 31 -6.24 4.38 -4.42
N ALA A 32 -5.24 4.37 -5.31
CA ALA A 32 -5.30 3.61 -6.56
C ALA A 32 -5.48 2.11 -6.33
N ILE A 33 -4.78 1.53 -5.34
CA ILE A 33 -4.92 0.12 -4.97
C ILE A 33 -6.33 -0.17 -4.42
N LYS A 34 -6.89 0.74 -3.61
CA LYS A 34 -8.29 0.66 -3.16
C LYS A 34 -9.27 0.68 -4.33
N TYR A 35 -9.10 1.61 -5.28
CA TYR A 35 -9.95 1.70 -6.47
C TYR A 35 -9.85 0.48 -7.38
N ALA A 36 -8.67 -0.16 -7.46
CA ALA A 36 -8.47 -1.41 -8.17
C ALA A 36 -9.15 -2.63 -7.49
N GLY A 37 -9.73 -2.45 -6.30
CA GLY A 37 -10.33 -3.54 -5.51
C GLY A 37 -9.30 -4.42 -4.80
N ALA A 38 -8.01 -4.07 -4.85
CA ALA A 38 -6.92 -4.82 -4.23
C ALA A 38 -6.69 -4.46 -2.75
N LEU A 39 -7.31 -3.37 -2.27
CA LEU A 39 -7.25 -2.94 -0.87
C LEU A 39 -8.66 -2.61 -0.37
N GLN A 40 -9.09 -3.32 0.68
CA GLN A 40 -10.36 -3.10 1.35
C GLN A 40 -10.12 -2.38 2.68
N ALA A 41 -9.96 -1.06 2.62
CA ALA A 41 -9.67 -0.23 3.80
C ALA A 41 -10.10 1.23 3.58
N ASP A 42 -10.19 2.00 4.67
CA ASP A 42 -10.34 3.45 4.62
C ASP A 42 -9.02 4.14 4.93
N ILE A 43 -8.70 5.15 4.12
CA ILE A 43 -7.49 5.96 4.30
C ILE A 43 -7.91 7.19 5.09
N VAL A 44 -7.35 7.33 6.30
CA VAL A 44 -7.59 8.47 7.19
C VAL A 44 -6.30 9.28 7.25
N VAL A 45 -6.40 10.59 7.01
CA VAL A 45 -5.30 11.55 7.13
C VAL A 45 -5.70 12.58 8.18
N MET A 46 -4.89 12.73 9.23
CA MET A 46 -5.09 13.70 10.33
C MET A 46 -4.08 14.84 10.24
#